data_AF-A0A2E9WFD3-F1
#
_entry.id   AF-A0A2E9WFD3-F1
#
_cell.length_a   1.000
_cell.length_b   1.000
_cell.length_c   1.000
_cell.angle_alpha   90.00
_cell.angle_beta   90.00
_cell.angle_gamma   90.00
#
_symmetry.space_group_name_H-M   'P 1'
#
loop_
_entity.id
_entity.type
_entity.pdbx_description
1 polymer ?
#
loop_
_entity_poly.entity_id
_entity_poly.type
_entity_poly.pdbx_seq_one_letter_code
_entity_poly.pdbx_strand_id
1 'polypeptide(L)'
;MARRVAHRGERMSVRAPKDDEEARRARLKVALGGGRSIAEVIEEITGDAPDYRLVETVKERLKAAAVDGDAFDLAAFLREHAAWQEQWQ
;
A
#
# COMPACT_ATOMS: atom_id res chain seq x y z
N MET A 1 -30.25 -9.75 -19.09
CA MET A 1 -29.88 -10.16 -17.72
C MET A 1 -28.37 -10.27 -17.64
N ALA A 2 -27.72 -9.37 -16.90
CA ALA A 2 -26.27 -9.25 -16.83
C ALA A 2 -25.65 -10.36 -15.97
N ARG A 3 -24.60 -10.99 -16.51
CA ARG A 3 -23.84 -12.08 -15.88
C ARG A 3 -22.85 -11.45 -14.89
N ARG A 4 -23.08 -11.64 -13.59
CA ARG A 4 -22.19 -11.16 -12.52
C ARG A 4 -20.86 -11.91 -12.61
N VAL A 5 -19.79 -11.22 -13.02
CA VAL A 5 -18.42 -11.73 -12.97
C VAL A 5 -18.01 -11.74 -11.50
N ALA A 6 -17.90 -12.93 -10.92
CA ALA A 6 -17.33 -13.10 -9.60
C ALA A 6 -15.79 -13.02 -9.72
N HIS A 7 -15.22 -11.86 -9.40
CA HIS A 7 -13.80 -11.79 -9.08
C HIS A 7 -13.57 -12.54 -7.77
N ARG A 8 -13.24 -13.84 -7.90
CA ARG A 8 -12.67 -14.62 -6.80
C ARG A 8 -11.26 -14.08 -6.57
N GLY A 9 -11.12 -13.14 -5.63
CA GLY A 9 -9.82 -12.82 -5.06
C GLY A 9 -9.20 -14.12 -4.57
N GLU A 10 -8.06 -14.48 -5.16
CA GLU A 10 -7.26 -15.62 -4.73
C GLU A 10 -6.91 -15.39 -3.26
N ARG A 11 -7.52 -16.17 -2.35
CA ARG A 11 -7.18 -16.12 -0.93
C ARG A 11 -5.77 -16.66 -0.82
N MET A 12 -4.78 -15.76 -0.82
CA MET A 12 -3.38 -16.09 -0.49
C MET A 12 -3.39 -16.72 0.90
N SER A 13 -3.47 -18.04 0.94
CA SER A 13 -3.49 -18.81 2.18
C SER A 13 -2.09 -18.73 2.77
N VAL A 14 -1.91 -17.86 3.76
CA VAL A 14 -0.67 -17.76 4.52
C VAL A 14 -0.47 -19.09 5.25
N ARG A 15 0.55 -19.85 4.83
CA ARG A 15 0.93 -21.09 5.51
C ARG A 15 1.73 -20.77 6.77
N ALA A 16 1.63 -21.63 7.78
CA ALA A 16 2.51 -21.54 8.93
C ALA A 16 3.99 -21.75 8.51
N PRO A 17 4.95 -21.06 9.14
CA PRO A 17 6.37 -21.35 8.96
C PRO A 17 6.65 -22.82 9.26
N LYS A 18 7.53 -23.46 8.49
CA LYS A 18 7.90 -24.86 8.72
C LYS A 18 8.89 -25.03 9.88
N ASP A 19 9.64 -23.98 10.20
CA ASP A 19 10.69 -23.98 11.22
C ASP A 19 10.90 -22.57 11.80
N ASP A 20 11.62 -22.51 12.92
CA ASP A 20 11.92 -21.27 13.65
C ASP A 20 12.74 -20.27 12.85
N GLU A 21 13.55 -20.73 11.88
CA GLU A 21 14.34 -19.85 11.03
C GLU A 21 13.48 -19.19 9.95
N GLU A 22 12.53 -19.92 9.36
CA GLU A 22 11.49 -19.36 8.48
C GLU A 22 10.61 -18.37 9.26
N ALA A 23 10.25 -18.68 10.51
CA ALA A 23 9.49 -17.77 11.36
C ALA A 23 10.28 -16.47 11.64
N ARG A 24 11.57 -16.57 11.95
CA ARG A 24 12.46 -15.42 12.15
C ARG A 24 12.59 -14.58 10.88
N ARG A 25 12.75 -15.21 9.72
CA ARG A 25 12.83 -14.52 8.41
C ARG A 25 11.52 -13.82 8.04
N ALA A 26 10.37 -14.45 8.28
CA ALA A 26 9.06 -13.84 8.05
C ALA A 26 8.85 -12.61 8.95
N ARG A 27 9.16 -12.72 10.25
CA ARG A 27 9.10 -11.60 11.20
C ARG A 27 10.03 -10.47 10.80
N LEU A 28 11.26 -10.77 10.37
CA LEU A 28 12.19 -9.78 9.86
C LEU A 28 11.66 -9.10 8.59
N LYS A 29 11.11 -9.85 7.63
CA LYS A 29 10.48 -9.24 6.44
C LYS A 29 9.36 -8.29 6.82
N VAL A 30 8.44 -8.70 7.69
CA VAL A 30 7.36 -7.82 8.16
C VAL A 30 7.90 -6.59 8.87
N ALA A 31 8.85 -6.76 9.80
CA ALA A 31 9.49 -5.66 10.51
C ALA A 31 10.26 -4.69 9.59
N LEU A 32 10.81 -5.21 8.48
CA LEU A 32 11.50 -4.43 7.45
C LEU A 32 10.54 -3.88 6.37
N GLY A 33 9.22 -3.97 6.56
CA GLY A 33 8.23 -3.45 5.61
C GLY A 33 7.97 -4.35 4.38
N GLY A 34 8.51 -5.56 4.35
CA GLY A 34 8.33 -6.57 3.31
C GLY A 34 6.95 -7.25 3.29
N GLY A 35 5.90 -6.54 3.73
CA GLY A 35 4.51 -6.98 3.65
C GLY A 35 3.88 -6.60 2.31
N ARG A 36 3.78 -5.29 2.05
CA ARG A 36 3.24 -4.71 0.81
C ARG A 36 4.03 -3.45 0.47
N SER A 37 4.29 -3.21 -0.82
CA SER A 37 4.93 -1.99 -1.28
C SER A 37 3.98 -0.79 -1.19
N ILE A 38 4.54 0.43 -1.11
CA ILE A 38 3.76 1.68 -1.15
C ILE A 38 2.89 1.74 -2.42
N ALA A 39 3.43 1.29 -3.55
CA ALA A 39 2.70 1.26 -4.82
C ALA A 39 1.44 0.36 -4.76
N GLU A 40 1.57 -0.85 -4.23
CA GLU A 40 0.44 -1.79 -4.05
C GLU A 40 -0.63 -1.28 -3.08
N VAL A 41 -0.23 -0.46 -2.10
CA VAL A 41 -1.18 0.16 -1.16
C VAL A 41 -1.91 1.32 -1.84
N ILE A 42 -1.19 2.15 -2.61
CA ILE A 42 -1.83 3.24 -3.36
C ILE A 42 -2.82 2.68 -4.38
N GLU A 43 -2.42 1.67 -5.16
CA GLU A 43 -3.28 1.02 -6.16
C GLU A 43 -4.54 0.41 -5.54
N GLU A 44 -4.46 -0.18 -4.35
CA GLU A 44 -5.65 -0.68 -3.66
C GLU A 44 -6.60 0.44 -3.23
N ILE A 45 -6.06 1.59 -2.83
CA ILE A 45 -6.86 2.74 -2.37
C ILE A 45 -7.49 3.47 -3.55
N THR A 46 -6.76 3.67 -4.64
CA THR A 46 -7.20 4.47 -5.80
C THR A 46 -7.89 3.61 -6.86
N GLY A 47 -7.57 2.32 -6.94
CA GLY A 47 -7.95 1.44 -8.05
C GLY A 47 -7.03 1.54 -9.27
N ASP A 48 -6.03 2.41 -9.24
CA ASP A 48 -5.13 2.72 -10.36
C ASP A 48 -3.66 2.59 -9.96
N ALA A 49 -2.85 2.02 -10.85
CA ALA A 49 -1.41 1.89 -10.64
C ALA A 49 -0.76 3.29 -10.53
N PRO A 50 -0.07 3.60 -9.42
CA PRO A 50 0.55 4.91 -9.24
C PRO A 50 1.80 5.07 -10.09
N ASP A 51 2.10 6.30 -10.47
CA ASP A 51 3.40 6.63 -11.06
C ASP A 51 4.51 6.70 -9.99
N TYR A 52 5.75 6.67 -10.47
CA TYR A 52 6.94 6.72 -9.61
C TYR A 52 7.01 7.98 -8.73
N ARG A 53 6.57 9.14 -9.24
CA ARG A 53 6.64 10.42 -8.50
C ARG A 53 5.65 10.43 -7.35
N LEU A 54 4.46 9.89 -7.54
CA LEU A 54 3.48 9.74 -6.47
C LEU A 54 4.00 8.81 -5.36
N VAL A 55 4.60 7.67 -5.73
CA VAL A 55 5.20 6.74 -4.78
C VAL A 55 6.31 7.39 -3.95
N GLU A 56 7.24 8.11 -4.58
CA GLU A 56 8.31 8.79 -3.83
C GLU A 56 7.77 9.93 -2.97
N THR A 57 6.74 10.66 -3.43
CA THR A 57 6.10 11.72 -2.62
C THR A 57 5.49 11.15 -1.34
N VAL A 58 4.74 10.05 -1.46
CA VAL A 58 4.15 9.35 -0.31
C VAL A 58 5.23 8.85 0.64
N LYS A 59 6.31 8.28 0.09
CA LYS A 59 7.45 7.78 0.88
C LYS A 59 8.14 8.90 1.68
N GLU A 60 8.38 10.07 1.09
CA GLU A 60 8.97 11.21 1.81
C GLU A 60 8.02 11.75 2.88
N ARG A 61 6.70 11.78 2.62
CA ARG A 61 5.70 12.17 3.63
C ARG A 61 5.64 11.21 4.81
N LEU A 62 5.69 9.90 4.55
CA LEU A 62 5.75 8.88 5.59
C LEU A 62 7.02 9.01 6.44
N LYS A 63 8.17 9.28 5.83
CA LYS A 63 9.42 9.54 6.56
C LYS A 63 9.31 10.77 7.45
N ALA A 64 8.77 11.88 6.94
CA ALA A 64 8.59 13.11 7.71
C ALA A 64 7.66 12.88 8.91
N ALA A 65 6.50 12.25 8.68
CA ALA A 65 5.55 11.92 9.75
C ALA A 65 6.17 11.02 10.84
N ALA A 66 7.02 10.06 10.45
CA ALA A 66 7.73 9.21 11.40
C ALA A 66 8.77 9.97 12.25
N VAL A 67 9.36 11.05 11.71
CA VAL A 67 10.32 11.90 12.43
C VAL A 67 9.60 12.82 13.41
N ASP A 68 8.50 13.43 12.97
CA ASP A 68 7.76 14.43 13.75
C ASP A 68 6.80 13.78 14.77
N GLY A 69 6.55 12.46 14.64
CA GLY A 69 5.62 11.71 15.48
C GLY A 69 4.15 11.91 15.09
N ASP A 70 3.90 12.52 13.94
CA ASP A 70 2.56 12.85 13.46
C ASP A 70 1.93 11.68 12.70
N ALA A 71 0.60 11.58 12.78
CA ALA A 71 -0.16 10.64 11.98
C ALA A 71 -0.28 11.14 10.53
N PHE A 72 0.03 10.28 9.56
CA PHE A 72 -0.18 10.57 8.14
C PHE A 72 -1.38 9.78 7.59
N ASP A 73 -2.47 10.47 7.26
CA ASP A 73 -3.62 9.90 6.57
C ASP A 73 -3.35 9.81 5.07
N LEU A 74 -2.84 8.66 4.65
CA LEU A 74 -2.55 8.36 3.24
C LEU A 74 -3.80 8.46 2.35
N ALA A 75 -4.97 8.03 2.83
CA ALA A 75 -6.18 8.01 2.01
C ALA A 75 -6.69 9.44 1.78
N ALA A 76 -6.65 10.30 2.80
CA ALA A 76 -6.96 11.72 2.63
C ALA A 76 -6.00 12.40 1.66
N PHE A 77 -4.70 12.18 1.83
CA PHE A 77 -3.68 12.72 0.92
C PHE A 77 -3.92 12.32 -0.54
N LEU A 78 -4.20 11.03 -0.81
CA LEU A 78 -4.42 10.56 -2.19
C LEU A 78 -5.68 11.16 -2.82
N ARG A 79 -6.76 11.34 -2.05
CA ARG A 79 -7.98 12.02 -2.53
C ARG A 79 -7.72 13.48 -2.87
N GLU A 80 -7.02 14.20 -2.00
CA GLU A 80 -6.66 15.60 -2.24
C GLU A 80 -5.74 15.72 -3.46
N HIS A 81 -4.76 14.84 -3.58
CA HIS A 81 -3.85 14.79 -4.73
C HIS A 81 -4.60 14.57 -6.05
N ALA A 82 -5.58 13.66 -6.08
CA ALA A 82 -6.42 13.44 -7.26
C ALA A 82 -7.26 14.68 -7.59
N ALA A 83 -7.90 15.29 -6.60
CA ALA A 83 -8.69 16.51 -6.79
C ALA A 83 -7.85 17.69 -7.30
N TRP A 84 -6.57 17.75 -6.92
CA TRP A 84 -5.63 18.73 -7.47
C TRP A 84 -5.26 18.42 -8.92
N GLN A 85 -5.04 17.15 -9.29
CA GLN A 85 -4.78 16.82 -10.69
C GLN A 85 -5.97 17.20 -11.59
N GLU A 86 -7.20 16.99 -11.14
CA GLU A 86 -8.41 17.32 -11.90
C GLU A 86 -8.66 18.83 -12.06
N GLN A 87 -8.29 19.64 -11.07
CA GLN A 87 -8.50 21.10 -11.11
C GLN A 87 -7.51 21.83 -12.04
N TRP A 88 -6.38 21.22 -12.35
CA TRP A 88 -5.28 21.85 -13.09
C TRP A 88 -4.91 21.09 -14.38
N GLN A 89 -5.80 20.21 -14.85
CA GLN A 89 -5.83 19.68 -16.22
C GLN A 89 -6.61 20.60 -17.15
#